data_AF-A0A520NB65-F1
#
_entry.id   AF-A0A520NB65-F1
#
_cell.length_a   1.000
_cell.length_b   1.000
_cell.length_c   1.000
_cell.angle_alpha   90.00
_cell.angle_beta   90.00
_cell.angle_gamma   90.00
#
_symmetry.space_group_name_H-M   'P 1'
#
loop_
_entity.id
_entity.type
_entity.pdbx_description
1 polymer ?
#
loop_
_entity_poly.entity_id
_entity_poly.type
_entity_poly.pdbx_seq_one_letter_code
_entity_poly.pdbx_strand_id
1 'polypeptide(L)'
;NIAEALARLERPTQLITALGDDGFAEDIARQTAVAGVDLRATLRVPERRSSTYLSVLEPTGEMRVAISDMALVSALSREVLEDRRRDLEKAQAWVVDANLSEDALARSDPCSPLR
;
A
#
# COMPACT_ATOMS: atom_id res chain seq x y z
N ASN A 1 7.13 6.07 0.25
CA ASN A 1 7.33 7.53 0.32
C ASN A 1 6.80 8.16 1.60
N ILE A 2 5.50 8.39 1.78
CA ILE A 2 4.99 9.07 3.00
C ILE A 2 5.31 8.26 4.25
N ALA A 3 5.02 6.96 4.26
CA ALA A 3 5.32 6.09 5.40
C ALA A 3 6.81 6.08 5.76
N GLU A 4 7.67 5.97 4.74
CA GLU A 4 9.12 6.06 4.91
C GLU A 4 9.55 7.41 5.50
N ALA A 5 9.04 8.53 5.00
CA ALA A 5 9.37 9.86 5.50
C ALA A 5 8.98 10.02 6.98
N LEU A 6 7.79 9.56 7.37
CA LEU A 6 7.34 9.58 8.77
C LEU A 6 8.21 8.71 9.67
N ALA A 7 8.56 7.50 9.21
CA ALA A 7 9.44 6.61 9.96
C ALA A 7 10.86 7.17 10.13
N ARG A 8 11.41 7.83 9.09
CA ARG A 8 12.70 8.54 9.16
C ARG A 8 12.67 9.75 10.10
N LEU A 9 11.50 10.33 10.34
CA LEU A 9 11.26 11.36 11.36
C LEU A 9 10.93 10.76 12.74
N GLU A 10 11.25 9.48 12.94
CA GLU A 10 11.08 8.74 14.19
C GLU A 10 9.61 8.68 14.67
N ARG A 11 8.65 8.79 13.73
CA ARG A 11 7.23 8.57 14.03
C ARG A 11 6.89 7.10 13.87
N PRO A 12 6.27 6.46 14.89
CA PRO A 12 5.74 5.10 14.75
C PRO A 12 4.78 5.05 13.56
N THR A 13 5.15 4.31 12.53
CA THR A 13 4.45 4.31 11.25
C THR A 13 4.25 2.88 10.78
N GLN A 14 3.01 2.52 10.50
CA GLN A 14 2.64 1.26 9.88
C GLN A 14 2.13 1.53 8.46
N LEU A 15 2.47 0.64 7.52
CA LEU A 15 1.98 0.69 6.16
C LEU A 15 1.13 -0.56 5.86
N ILE A 16 -0.13 -0.32 5.52
CA ILE A 16 -1.03 -1.31 4.93
C ILE A 16 -1.01 -1.08 3.43
N THR A 17 -0.47 -2.04 2.69
CA THR A 17 -0.38 -2.01 1.23
C THR A 17 -0.53 -3.42 0.66
N ALA A 18 -0.55 -3.57 -0.66
CA ALA A 18 -0.47 -4.86 -1.35
C ALA A 18 0.89 -5.02 -2.04
N LEU A 19 1.54 -6.16 -1.81
CA LEU A 19 2.76 -6.57 -2.49
C LEU A 19 2.52 -7.90 -3.21
N GLY A 20 3.14 -8.05 -4.37
CA GLY A 20 3.07 -9.29 -5.12
C GLY A 20 3.92 -10.39 -4.51
N ASP A 21 4.14 -11.42 -5.30
CA ASP A 21 5.00 -12.56 -5.04
C ASP A 21 6.15 -12.58 -6.06
N ASP A 22 6.92 -11.50 -6.07
CA ASP A 22 8.07 -11.32 -6.96
C ASP A 22 9.27 -10.72 -6.22
N GLY A 23 10.43 -10.70 -6.88
CA GLY A 23 11.66 -10.16 -6.29
C GLY A 23 11.53 -8.69 -5.90
N PHE A 24 10.72 -7.91 -6.62
CA PHE A 24 10.44 -6.51 -6.27
C PHE A 24 9.68 -6.40 -4.95
N ALA A 25 8.73 -7.29 -4.69
CA ALA A 25 8.00 -7.33 -3.43
C ALA A 25 8.96 -7.43 -2.23
N GLU A 26 9.95 -8.31 -2.34
CA GLU A 26 10.97 -8.51 -1.31
C GLU A 26 11.90 -7.31 -1.15
N ASP A 27 12.31 -6.70 -2.26
CA ASP A 27 13.13 -5.49 -2.22
C ASP A 27 12.38 -4.31 -1.60
N ILE A 28 11.11 -4.10 -1.99
CA ILE A 28 10.23 -3.07 -1.42
C ILE A 28 10.04 -3.31 0.08
N ALA A 29 9.70 -4.53 0.49
CA ALA A 29 9.49 -4.87 1.89
C ALA A 29 10.76 -4.65 2.72
N ARG A 30 11.92 -5.12 2.22
CA ARG A 30 13.21 -4.95 2.89
C ARG A 30 13.58 -3.48 3.05
N GLN A 31 13.53 -2.69 1.98
CA GLN A 31 13.89 -1.27 2.03
C GLN A 31 12.96 -0.47 2.94
N THR A 32 11.66 -0.76 2.87
CA THR A 32 10.64 -0.08 3.68
C THR A 32 10.79 -0.43 5.16
N ALA A 33 11.08 -1.70 5.50
CA ALA A 33 11.38 -2.12 6.86
C ALA A 33 12.68 -1.49 7.39
N VAL A 34 13.73 -1.38 6.57
CA VAL A 34 14.99 -0.68 6.93
C VAL A 34 14.74 0.79 7.27
N ALA A 35 13.75 1.44 6.64
CA ALA A 35 13.37 2.80 6.98
C ALA A 35 12.60 2.92 8.32
N GLY A 36 12.28 1.81 8.98
CA GLY A 36 11.56 1.78 10.26
C GLY A 36 10.04 1.68 10.15
N VAL A 37 9.50 1.35 8.97
CA VAL A 37 8.06 1.19 8.76
C VAL A 37 7.62 -0.22 9.15
N ASP A 38 6.56 -0.33 9.95
CA ASP A 38 5.91 -1.60 10.25
C ASP A 38 5.07 -2.10 9.06
N LEU A 39 5.39 -3.30 8.57
CA LEU A 39 4.75 -3.94 7.41
C LEU A 39 3.90 -5.15 7.79
N ARG A 40 3.67 -5.45 9.07
CA ARG A 40 2.96 -6.67 9.49
C ARG A 40 1.54 -6.78 8.94
N ALA A 41 0.89 -5.65 8.66
CA ALA A 41 -0.44 -5.58 8.08
C ALA A 41 -0.43 -5.47 6.55
N THR A 42 0.73 -5.57 5.88
CA THR A 42 0.80 -5.60 4.41
C THR A 42 0.20 -6.90 3.86
N LEU A 43 -0.64 -6.79 2.84
CA LEU A 43 -1.19 -7.92 2.09
C LEU A 43 -0.13 -8.45 1.12
N ARG A 44 0.16 -9.76 1.19
CA ARG A 44 0.88 -10.46 0.13
C ARG A 44 -0.14 -11.12 -0.80
N VAL A 45 -0.02 -10.87 -2.10
CA VAL A 45 -0.92 -11.39 -3.11
C VAL A 45 -0.18 -12.46 -3.92
N PRO A 46 -0.45 -13.76 -3.67
CA PRO A 46 0.23 -14.86 -4.36
C PRO A 46 0.04 -14.79 -5.87
N GLU A 47 1.04 -15.26 -6.63
CA GLU A 47 0.99 -15.36 -8.09
C GLU A 47 0.77 -14.03 -8.85
N ARG A 48 0.90 -12.90 -8.16
CA ARG A 48 0.77 -11.56 -8.76
C ARG A 48 2.08 -10.79 -8.68
N ARG A 49 2.28 -9.88 -9.63
CA ARG A 49 3.43 -8.99 -9.63
C ARG A 49 3.15 -7.73 -8.82
N SER A 50 4.19 -7.19 -8.20
CA SER A 50 4.15 -5.93 -7.47
C SER A 50 3.87 -4.76 -8.41
N SER A 51 3.10 -3.79 -7.92
CA SER A 51 2.79 -2.59 -8.68
C SER A 51 4.08 -1.89 -9.14
N THR A 52 4.18 -1.55 -10.42
CA THR A 52 5.39 -0.99 -11.03
C THR A 52 5.07 0.29 -11.79
N TYR A 53 5.87 1.32 -11.56
CA TYR A 53 5.85 2.55 -12.36
C TYR A 53 7.17 2.66 -13.13
N LEU A 54 7.12 2.53 -14.45
CA LEU A 54 8.27 2.64 -15.34
C LEU A 54 8.16 3.94 -16.12
N SER A 55 9.08 4.88 -15.89
CA SER A 55 9.20 6.11 -16.67
C SER A 55 10.47 6.08 -17.54
N VAL A 56 10.33 6.42 -18.82
CA VAL A 56 11.44 6.72 -19.71
C VAL A 56 11.56 8.23 -19.82
N LEU A 57 12.73 8.74 -19.46
CA LEU A 57 13.04 10.17 -19.51
C LEU A 57 13.83 10.48 -20.79
N GLU A 58 13.61 11.66 -21.35
CA GLU A 58 14.50 12.26 -22.33
C GLU A 58 15.85 12.63 -21.68
N PRO A 59 16.91 12.85 -22.48
CA PRO A 59 18.19 13.36 -21.97
C PRO A 59 18.07 14.69 -21.20
N THR A 60 17.01 15.45 -21.45
CA THR A 60 16.69 16.72 -20.75
C THR A 60 16.11 16.50 -19.34
N GLY A 61 15.78 15.26 -18.96
CA GLY A 61 15.09 14.92 -17.72
C GLY A 61 13.56 15.02 -17.81
N GLU A 62 13.01 15.45 -18.94
CA GLU A 62 11.57 15.46 -19.18
C GLU A 62 11.03 14.05 -19.42
N MET A 63 9.80 13.79 -18.95
CA MET A 63 9.17 12.48 -19.09
C MET A 63 8.68 12.26 -20.52
N ARG A 64 9.20 11.23 -21.20
CA ARG A 64 8.80 10.85 -22.56
C ARG A 64 7.61 9.91 -22.56
N VAL A 65 7.66 8.87 -21.73
CA VAL A 65 6.59 7.87 -21.59
C VAL A 65 6.62 7.29 -20.18
N ALA A 66 5.45 6.97 -19.64
CA ALA A 66 5.30 6.25 -18.39
C ALA A 66 4.32 5.09 -18.55
N ILE A 67 4.66 3.95 -17.96
CA ILE A 67 3.80 2.78 -17.81
C ILE A 67 3.56 2.60 -16.32
N SER A 68 2.29 2.59 -15.91
CA SER A 68 1.87 2.40 -14.53
C SER A 68 1.01 1.15 -14.44
N ASP A 69 1.56 0.10 -13.82
CA ASP A 69 0.79 -1.07 -13.40
C ASP A 69 0.52 -0.96 -11.91
N MET A 70 -0.61 -0.34 -11.56
CA MET A 70 -1.06 -0.16 -10.17
C MET A 70 -2.25 -1.06 -9.83
N ALA A 71 -2.55 -2.04 -10.68
CA ALA A 71 -3.74 -2.89 -10.54
C ALA A 71 -3.73 -3.71 -9.23
N LEU A 72 -2.55 -3.96 -8.64
CA LEU A 72 -2.47 -4.72 -7.39
C LEU A 72 -3.11 -3.98 -6.20
N VAL A 73 -3.16 -2.64 -6.23
CA VAL A 73 -3.75 -1.84 -5.14
C VAL A 73 -5.24 -2.17 -4.98
N SER A 74 -5.94 -2.57 -6.05
CA SER A 74 -7.34 -2.97 -5.97
C SER A 74 -7.57 -4.27 -5.18
N ALA A 75 -6.51 -5.02 -4.85
CA ALA A 75 -6.59 -6.17 -3.96
C ALA A 75 -6.81 -5.77 -2.49
N LEU A 76 -6.59 -4.49 -2.14
CA LEU A 76 -6.97 -3.94 -0.83
C LEU A 76 -8.49 -3.68 -0.81
N SER A 77 -9.28 -4.74 -0.90
CA SER A 77 -10.74 -4.63 -0.80
C SER A 77 -11.16 -4.23 0.62
N ARG A 78 -12.43 -3.86 0.76
CA ARG A 78 -13.04 -3.64 2.07
C ARG A 78 -12.78 -4.79 3.04
N GLU A 79 -12.99 -6.03 2.60
CA GLU A 79 -12.85 -7.22 3.45
C GLU A 79 -11.42 -7.35 3.97
N VAL A 80 -10.43 -7.12 3.10
CA VAL A 80 -9.01 -7.14 3.46
C VAL A 80 -8.69 -6.07 4.51
N LEU A 81 -9.28 -4.89 4.39
CA LEU A 81 -9.08 -3.80 5.36
C LEU A 81 -9.82 -4.06 6.68
N GLU A 82 -11.01 -4.66 6.63
CA GLU A 82 -11.77 -5.08 7.81
C GLU A 82 -11.05 -6.16 8.62
N ASP A 83 -10.36 -7.10 7.96
CA ASP A 83 -9.49 -8.07 8.63
C ASP A 83 -8.34 -7.39 9.41
N ARG A 84 -7.99 -6.16 9.03
CA ARG A 84 -6.97 -5.29 9.66
C ARG A 84 -7.59 -4.20 10.52
N ARG A 85 -8.89 -4.28 10.83
CA ARG A 85 -9.61 -3.25 11.60
C ARG A 85 -8.93 -2.91 12.93
N ARG A 86 -8.38 -3.90 13.61
CA ARG A 86 -7.63 -3.68 14.88
C ARG A 86 -6.40 -2.79 14.71
N ASP A 87 -5.70 -2.87 13.58
CA ASP A 87 -4.55 -2.03 13.29
C ASP A 87 -5.00 -0.61 12.91
N LEU A 88 -6.05 -0.52 12.09
CA LEU A 88 -6.69 0.74 11.69
C LEU A 88 -7.21 1.54 12.90
N GLU A 89 -7.96 0.89 13.80
CA GLU A 89 -8.57 1.52 14.99
C GLU A 89 -7.53 2.00 16.02
N LYS A 90 -6.32 1.42 16.03
CA LYS A 90 -5.23 1.84 16.94
C LYS A 90 -4.49 3.08 16.45
N ALA A 91 -4.58 3.40 15.16
CA ALA A 91 -3.83 4.51 14.59
C ALA A 91 -4.38 5.86 15.06
N GLN A 92 -3.48 6.80 15.37
CA GLN A 92 -3.87 8.16 15.76
C GLN A 92 -4.34 9.01 14.58
N ALA A 93 -3.88 8.69 13.37
CA ALA A 93 -4.25 9.34 12.13
C ALA A 93 -4.05 8.38 10.96
N TRP A 94 -4.82 8.55 9.89
CA TRP A 94 -4.66 7.83 8.64
C TRP A 94 -4.18 8.78 7.55
N VAL A 95 -3.22 8.31 6.75
CA VAL A 95 -2.89 8.91 5.47
C VAL A 95 -3.30 7.93 4.40
N VAL A 96 -4.16 8.39 3.50
CA VAL A 96 -4.84 7.54 2.53
C VAL A 96 -4.46 7.99 1.13
N ASP A 97 -4.01 7.04 0.31
CA ASP A 97 -3.68 7.27 -1.09
C ASP A 97 -4.97 7.27 -1.94
N ALA A 98 -5.05 8.18 -2.91
CA ALA A 98 -6.18 8.27 -3.84
C ALA A 98 -6.25 7.10 -4.84
N ASN A 99 -5.26 6.21 -4.85
CA ASN A 99 -5.25 4.98 -5.64
C ASN A 99 -6.14 3.86 -5.05
N LEU A 100 -6.66 4.02 -3.83
CA LEU A 100 -7.62 3.07 -3.25
C LEU A 100 -8.98 3.15 -3.95
N SER A 101 -9.64 2.01 -4.10
CA SER A 101 -10.98 1.94 -4.67
C SER A 101 -12.01 2.56 -3.73
N GLU A 102 -13.14 3.02 -4.29
CA GLU A 102 -14.27 3.49 -3.48
C GLU A 102 -14.77 2.42 -2.50
N ASP A 103 -14.74 1.14 -2.90
CA ASP A 103 -15.10 0.03 -2.03
C ASP A 103 -14.18 -0.07 -0.80
N ALA A 104 -12.86 0.05 -1.01
CA ALA A 104 -11.88 0.04 0.06
C ALA A 104 -12.07 1.19 1.06
N LEU A 105 -12.53 2.35 0.58
CA LEU A 105 -12.77 3.55 1.38
C LEU A 105 -14.15 3.59 2.03
N ALA A 106 -15.09 2.81 1.51
CA ALA A 106 -16.46 2.88 1.95
C ALA A 106 -16.59 2.32 3.38
N ARG A 107 -17.42 3.00 4.16
CA ARG A 107 -17.59 2.72 5.59
C ARG A 107 -18.23 1.34 5.77
N SER A 108 -17.73 0.51 6.69
CA SER A 108 -18.41 -0.72 7.06
C SER A 108 -19.76 -0.37 7.68
N ASP A 109 -20.83 -0.87 7.07
CA ASP A 109 -22.17 -0.71 7.63
C ASP A 109 -22.25 -1.51 8.94
N PRO A 110 -22.58 -0.88 10.07
CA PRO A 110 -22.74 -1.59 11.35
C PRO A 110 -23.93 -2.56 11.34
N CYS A 111 -24.71 -2.61 10.26
CA CYS A 111 -25.91 -3.41 10.09
C CYS A 111 -25.87 -4.31 8.85
N SER A 112 -24.69 -4.75 8.41
CA SER A 112 -24.59 -5.82 7.42
C SER A 112 -24.66 -7.17 8.14
N PRO A 113 -25.70 -8.01 7.92
CA PRO A 113 -25.70 -9.35 8.48
C PRO A 113 -24.57 -10.14 7.82
N LEU A 114 -23.61 -10.55 8.64
CA LEU A 114 -22.59 -11.55 8.29
C LEU A 114 -23.30 -12.71 7.57
N ARG A 115 -22.94 -12.94 6.30
CA ARG A 115 -23.31 -14.13 5.55
C ARG A 115 -22.36 -15.27 5.88
#